data_AF-A0A519EAR3-F1
#
_entry.id   AF-A0A519EAR3-F1
#
_cell.length_a   1.000
_cell.length_b   1.000
_cell.length_c   1.000
_cell.angle_alpha   90.00
_cell.angle_beta   90.00
_cell.angle_gamma   90.00
#
_symmetry.space_group_name_H-M   'P 1'
#
loop_
_entity.id
_entity.type
_entity.pdbx_description
1 polymer ?
#
loop_
_entity_poly.entity_id
_entity_poly.type
_entity_poly.pdbx_seq_one_letter_code
_entity_poly.pdbx_strand_id
1 'polypeptide(L)' 'MSNQESYLRLLSESGLTQAQSAELITAVTQRPCSVRTVRSWLADSTKPSARPCPDWAIAALTKGITELSNT' A
#
# COMPACT_ATOMS: atom_id res chain seq x y z
N MET A 1 -2.49 -7.98 -13.99
CA MET A 1 -1.69 -7.25 -13.00
C MET A 1 -1.84 -7.94 -11.66
N SER A 2 -0.75 -8.09 -10.91
CA SER A 2 -0.77 -8.54 -9.52
C SER A 2 -1.11 -7.40 -8.57
N ASN A 3 -1.52 -7.70 -7.34
CA ASN A 3 -1.75 -6.67 -6.32
C ASN A 3 -0.47 -5.86 -6.02
N GLN A 4 0.70 -6.49 -6.08
CA GLN A 4 1.98 -5.77 -5.95
C GLN A 4 2.14 -4.71 -7.05
N GLU A 5 1.88 -5.06 -8.31
CA GLU A 5 1.94 -4.11 -9.44
C GLU A 5 0.91 -2.99 -9.28
N SER A 6 -0.33 -3.34 -8.89
CA SER A 6 -1.38 -2.35 -8.63
C SER A 6 -1.00 -1.39 -7.51
N TYR A 7 -0.40 -1.89 -6.42
CA TYR A 7 0.06 -1.06 -5.31
C TYR A 7 1.17 -0.10 -5.76
N LEU A 8 2.18 -0.60 -6.49
CA LEU A 8 3.27 0.23 -7.02
C LEU A 8 2.74 1.33 -7.96
N ARG A 9 1.75 1.00 -8.80
CA ARG A 9 1.10 1.97 -9.67
C ARG A 9 0.40 3.07 -8.87
N LEU A 10 -0.37 2.71 -7.84
CA LEU A 10 -1.01 3.69 -6.96
C LEU A 10 0.01 4.64 -6.31
N LEU A 11 1.12 4.11 -5.78
CA LEU A 11 2.19 4.95 -5.21
C LEU A 11 2.78 5.92 -6.23
N SER A 12 3.03 5.44 -7.46
CA SER A 12 3.60 6.25 -8.53
C SER A 12 2.64 7.35 -8.99
N GLU A 13 1.36 7.03 -9.16
CA GLU A 13 0.34 7.99 -9.62
C GLU A 13 0.03 9.05 -8.56
N SER A 14 0.05 8.68 -7.27
CA SER A 14 -0.23 9.60 -6.17
C SER A 14 1.01 10.31 -5.62
N GLY A 15 2.21 9.97 -6.09
CA GLY A 15 3.49 10.49 -5.55
C GLY A 15 3.76 10.12 -4.10
N LEU A 16 3.13 9.05 -3.58
CA LEU A 16 3.25 8.65 -2.18
C LEU A 16 4.46 7.75 -1.96
N THR A 17 5.16 7.97 -0.84
CA THR A 17 6.17 7.03 -0.35
C THR A 17 5.51 5.81 0.29
N GLN A 18 6.27 4.72 0.44
CA GLN A 18 5.81 3.54 1.18
C GLN A 18 5.41 3.87 2.63
N ALA A 19 6.11 4.82 3.27
CA ALA A 19 5.81 5.25 4.63
C ALA A 19 4.45 5.97 4.70
N GLN A 20 4.24 6.97 3.84
CA GLN A 20 2.96 7.68 3.74
C GLN A 20 1.81 6.74 3.39
N SER A 21 2.03 5.76 2.52
CA SER A 21 1.00 4.76 2.20
C SER A 21 0.62 3.89 3.40
N ALA A 22 1.59 3.55 4.26
CA ALA A 22 1.33 2.78 5.48
C ALA A 22 0.53 3.61 6.51
N GLU A 23 0.87 4.89 6.65
CA GLU A 23 0.12 5.84 7.48
C GLU A 23 -1.32 6.00 6.97
N LEU A 24 -1.48 6.16 5.66
CA LEU A 24 -2.79 6.33 5.02
C LEU A 24 -3.66 5.08 5.18
N ILE A 25 -3.11 3.88 4.96
CA ILE A 25 -3.81 2.62 5.22
C ILE A 25 -4.20 2.51 6.69
N THR A 26 -3.32 2.93 7.61
CA THR A 26 -3.62 2.93 9.05
C THR A 26 -4.80 3.85 9.37
N ALA A 27 -4.81 5.06 8.80
CA ALA A 27 -5.89 6.01 8.96
C ALA A 27 -7.22 5.50 8.40
N VAL A 28 -7.21 4.87 7.22
CA VAL A 28 -8.43 4.34 6.57
C VAL A 28 -8.99 3.12 7.30
N THR A 29 -8.12 2.19 7.69
CA THR A 29 -8.53 0.90 8.26
C THR A 29 -8.68 0.92 9.78
N GLN A 30 -8.18 1.96 10.45
CA GLN A 30 -8.05 2.04 11.91
C GLN A 30 -7.26 0.86 12.52
N ARG A 31 -6.43 0.20 11.71
CA ARG A 31 -5.58 -0.92 12.11
C ARG A 31 -4.13 -0.58 11.79
N PRO A 32 -3.16 -0.87 12.68
CA PRO A 32 -1.76 -0.57 12.43
C PRO A 32 -1.24 -1.24 11.16
N CYS A 33 -0.74 -0.45 10.21
CA CYS A 33 0.00 -0.91 9.05
C CYS A 33 1.44 -0.38 9.14
N SER A 34 2.42 -1.28 9.24
CA SER A 34 3.82 -0.87 9.33
C SER A 34 4.44 -0.71 7.95
N VAL A 35 5.41 0.20 7.81
CA VAL A 35 6.22 0.33 6.58
C VAL A 35 6.92 -0.98 6.23
N ARG A 36 7.31 -1.78 7.24
CA ARG A 36 7.90 -3.12 7.02
C ARG A 36 6.90 -4.08 6.35
N THR A 37 5.62 -3.99 6.71
CA THR A 37 4.55 -4.76 6.08
C THR A 37 4.42 -4.38 4.61
N VAL A 38 4.35 -3.07 4.30
CA VAL A 38 4.32 -2.58 2.91
C VAL A 38 5.54 -3.04 2.12
N ARG A 39 6.74 -2.95 2.70
CA ARG A 39 7.97 -3.47 2.08
C ARG A 39 7.90 -4.96 1.75
N SER A 40 7.26 -5.76 2.62
CA SER A 40 7.11 -7.19 2.38
C SER A 40 6.17 -7.49 1.20
N TRP A 41 5.15 -6.65 0.99
CA TRP A 41 4.22 -6.75 -0.15
C TRP A 41 4.85 -6.34 -1.48
N LEU A 42 5.80 -5.42 -1.42
CA LEU A 42 6.48 -4.86 -2.59
C LEU A 42 7.84 -5.51 -2.87
N ALA A 43 8.27 -6.44 -2.02
CA ALA A 43 9.52 -7.15 -2.19
C ALA A 43 9.47 -8.05 -3.43
N ASP A 44 10.65 -8.32 -3.99
CA ASP A 44 10.83 -9.38 -4.99
C ASP A 44 10.35 -10.71 -4.41
N SER A 45 9.47 -11.41 -5.15
CA SER A 45 8.88 -12.70 -4.79
C SER A 45 9.91 -13.79 -4.44
N THR A 46 11.15 -13.66 -4.92
CA THR A 46 12.25 -14.60 -4.61
C THR A 46 12.82 -14.43 -3.20
N LYS A 47 12.51 -13.32 -2.51
CA LYS A 47 13.04 -13.03 -1.18
C LYS A 47 12.24 -13.76 -0.08
N PRO A 48 12.90 -14.34 0.94
CA PRO A 48 12.22 -15.01 2.06
C PRO A 48 11.25 -14.12 2.84
N SER A 49 11.46 -12.81 2.80
CA SER A 49 10.61 -11.82 3.47
C SER A 49 9.41 -11.37 2.61
N ALA A 50 9.31 -11.81 1.35
CA ALA A 50 8.23 -11.43 0.47
C ALA A 50 6.91 -12.03 0.96
N ARG A 51 5.87 -11.21 0.96
CA ARG A 51 4.50 -11.60 1.28
C ARG A 51 3.59 -11.13 0.15
N PRO A 52 2.57 -11.90 -0.25
CA PRO A 52 1.63 -11.42 -1.24
C PRO A 52 0.94 -10.15 -0.75
N CYS A 53 0.82 -9.15 -1.63
CA CYS A 53 0.04 -7.96 -1.36
C CYS A 53 -1.46 -8.33 -1.33
N PRO A 54 -2.18 -8.12 -0.21
CA PRO A 54 -3.57 -8.54 -0.10
C PRO A 54 -4.52 -7.53 -0.77
N ASP A 55 -5.67 -8.00 -1.25
CA ASP A 55 -6.66 -7.16 -1.95
C ASP A 55 -7.14 -5.98 -1.10
N TRP A 56 -7.31 -6.20 0.21
CA TRP A 56 -7.75 -5.16 1.13
C TRP A 56 -6.75 -4.00 1.23
N ALA A 57 -5.45 -4.23 1.00
CA ALA A 57 -4.44 -3.18 1.04
C ALA A 57 -4.58 -2.24 -0.17
N ILE A 58 -4.93 -2.80 -1.34
CA ILE A 58 -5.25 -2.01 -2.54
C ILE A 58 -6.49 -1.17 -2.27
N ALA A 59 -7.57 -1.79 -1.80
CA ALA A 59 -8.82 -1.09 -1.51
C ALA A 59 -8.63 0.04 -0.48
N ALA A 60 -7.87 -0.21 0.59
CA ALA A 60 -7.58 0.78 1.61
C ALA A 60 -6.73 1.95 1.08
N LEU A 61 -5.69 1.65 0.30
CA LEU A 61 -4.82 2.68 -0.28
C LEU A 61 -5.58 3.55 -1.29
N THR A 62 -6.36 2.93 -2.19
CA THR A 62 -7.20 3.65 -3.15
C THR A 62 -8.18 4.57 -2.44
N LYS A 63 -8.89 4.08 -1.43
CA LYS A 63 -9.82 4.88 -0.64
C LYS A 63 -9.12 6.08 0.00
N GLY A 64 -7.96 5.86 0.63
CA GLY A 64 -7.20 6.95 1.25
C GLY A 64 -6.71 8.01 0.25
N ILE A 65 -6.26 7.60 -0.95
CA ILE A 65 -5.85 8.54 -2.01
C ILE A 65 -7.05 9.36 -2.49
N THR A 66 -8.21 8.74 -2.66
CA THR A 66 -9.45 9.43 -3.03
C THR A 66 -9.86 10.45 -1.97
N GLU A 67 -9.79 10.10 -0.68
CA GLU A 67 -10.09 11.03 0.42
C GLU A 67 -9.11 12.21 0.46
N LEU A 68 -7.81 11.96 0.23
CA LEU A 68 -6.78 13.01 0.18
C LEU A 68 -6.96 13.99 -0.98
N SER A 69 -7.46 13.51 -2.13
CA SER A 69 -7.68 14.33 -3.33
C SER A 69 -8.95 15.18 -3.26
N ASN A 70 -9.86 14.88 -2.33
CA ASN A 70 -11.10 15.63 -2.09
C ASN A 70 -10.94 16.72 -1.01
N THR A 71 -9.72 16.91 -0.48
CA THR A 71 -9.38 17.90 0.55
C THR A 71 -8.52 19.01 -0.06
#